data_AF-A0A1H8K862-F1
#
_entry.id   AF-A0A1H8K862-F1
#
_cell.length_a   1.000
_cell.length_b   1.000
_cell.length_c   1.000
_cell.angle_alpha   90.00
_cell.angle_beta   90.00
_cell.angle_gamma   90.00
#
_symmetry.space_group_name_H-M   'P 1'
#
loop_
_entity.id
_entity.type
_entity.pdbx_description
1 polymer ?
#
loop_
_entity_poly.entity_id
_entity_poly.type
_entity_poly.pdbx_seq_one_letter_code
_entity_poly.pdbx_strand_id
1 'polypeptide(L)'
;MKNEPLIANEHYKIFLFLLLLIPSILLLVGIIPALALAIGYYLMKKNRDFSSIEASVKALNIYWKLIAVLTLIWAAVVALIFVVEIRSNPGFWGNPNEVDFGILAAWTVGLLATAAGHIFMAEHLYSKPLRNHSEWVVANGIFSNQLKTTPQASPKNSIDILQSQKLKQYSVADELVKWAKLKEDGHISNDEFDEARSKLLGRS
;
A
#
# COMPACT_ATOMS: atom_id res chain seq x y z
N MET A 1 8.60 -13.62 -14.66
CA MET A 1 7.86 -14.40 -13.65
C MET A 1 6.60 -13.62 -13.26
N LYS A 2 5.59 -13.58 -14.14
CA LYS A 2 4.43 -12.67 -13.97
C LYS A 2 3.40 -13.16 -12.96
N ASN A 3 3.34 -14.47 -12.73
CA ASN A 3 2.35 -15.13 -11.89
C ASN A 3 2.95 -15.65 -10.57
N GLU A 4 3.80 -14.85 -9.94
CA GLU A 4 4.41 -15.17 -8.65
C GLU A 4 4.08 -14.07 -7.64
N PRO A 5 3.95 -14.40 -6.34
CA PRO A 5 3.76 -13.40 -5.30
C PRO A 5 4.94 -12.45 -5.22
N LEU A 6 4.67 -11.23 -4.77
CA LEU A 6 5.72 -10.25 -4.49
C LEU A 6 6.58 -10.77 -3.32
N ILE A 7 7.89 -10.82 -3.52
CA ILE A 7 8.83 -11.11 -2.44
C ILE A 7 8.92 -9.93 -1.47
N ALA A 8 9.47 -10.15 -0.27
CA ALA A 8 9.56 -9.12 0.77
C ALA A 8 10.24 -7.82 0.29
N ASN A 9 11.27 -7.93 -0.54
CA ASN A 9 11.97 -6.77 -1.10
C ASN A 9 11.09 -5.94 -2.05
N GLU A 10 10.24 -6.58 -2.86
CA GLU A 10 9.33 -5.87 -3.77
C GLU A 10 8.20 -5.17 -3.01
N HIS A 11 7.67 -5.82 -1.96
CA HIS A 11 6.76 -5.17 -1.03
C HIS A 11 7.40 -3.95 -0.37
N TYR A 12 8.65 -4.07 0.10
CA TYR A 12 9.38 -2.96 0.72
C TYR A 12 9.53 -1.76 -0.23
N LYS A 13 9.83 -1.99 -1.50
CA LYS A 13 9.89 -0.92 -2.51
C LYS A 13 8.57 -0.18 -2.63
N ILE A 14 7.45 -0.90 -2.71
CA ILE A 14 6.12 -0.31 -2.81
C ILE A 14 5.79 0.49 -1.55
N PHE A 15 6.10 -0.05 -0.36
CA PHE A 15 5.92 0.69 0.89
C PHE A 15 6.76 1.96 0.95
N LEU A 16 8.03 1.88 0.54
CA LEU A 16 8.93 3.04 0.49
C LEU A 16 8.41 4.11 -0.47
N PHE A 17 7.88 3.71 -1.62
CA PHE A 17 7.22 4.62 -2.55
C PHE A 17 6.02 5.33 -1.91
N LEU A 18 5.12 4.58 -1.27
CA LEU A 18 3.95 5.15 -0.60
C LEU A 18 4.35 6.10 0.54
N LEU A 19 5.36 5.73 1.34
CA LEU A 19 5.89 6.57 2.41
C LEU A 19 6.44 7.90 1.89
N LEU A 20 7.18 7.87 0.79
CA LEU A 20 7.77 9.07 0.18
C LEU A 20 6.73 9.94 -0.55
N LEU A 21 5.56 9.40 -0.88
CA LEU A 21 4.45 10.17 -1.41
C LEU A 21 3.77 11.02 -0.32
N ILE A 22 3.78 10.59 0.95
CA ILE A 22 3.04 11.26 2.05
C ILE A 22 3.40 12.75 2.21
N PRO A 23 4.68 13.16 2.25
CA PRO A 23 5.02 14.58 2.37
C PRO A 23 4.42 15.44 1.24
N SER A 24 4.39 14.90 0.01
CA SER A 24 3.79 15.61 -1.12
C SER A 24 2.27 15.80 -0.94
N ILE A 25 1.58 14.84 -0.34
CA ILE A 25 0.14 14.91 -0.05
C ILE A 25 -0.14 15.99 1.01
N LEU A 26 0.70 16.08 2.05
CA LEU A 26 0.57 17.12 3.10
C LEU A 26 0.74 18.53 2.53
N LEU A 27 1.58 18.68 1.51
CA LEU A 27 1.75 19.92 0.75
C LEU A 27 0.68 20.12 -0.34
N LEU A 28 -0.38 19.30 -0.36
CA LEU A 28 -1.51 19.30 -1.30
C LEU A 28 -1.18 18.98 -2.76
N VAL A 29 0.07 19.14 -3.20
CA VAL A 29 0.54 18.80 -4.56
C VAL A 29 0.45 17.29 -4.83
N GLY A 30 0.58 16.46 -3.80
CA GLY A 30 0.52 15.00 -3.90
C GLY A 30 -0.88 14.40 -3.95
N ILE A 31 -1.94 15.19 -3.73
CA ILE A 31 -3.32 14.66 -3.67
C ILE A 31 -3.74 14.08 -5.02
N ILE A 32 -3.49 14.82 -6.11
CA ILE A 32 -3.84 14.39 -7.47
C ILE A 32 -3.15 13.06 -7.84
N PRO A 33 -1.81 12.92 -7.71
CA PRO A 33 -1.15 11.65 -8.03
C PRO A 33 -1.58 10.51 -7.08
N ALA A 34 -1.83 10.78 -5.80
CA ALA A 34 -2.36 9.76 -4.87
C ALA A 34 -3.74 9.25 -5.30
N LEU A 35 -4.64 10.16 -5.69
CA LEU A 35 -5.96 9.79 -6.23
C LEU A 35 -5.85 9.00 -7.52
N ALA A 36 -4.96 9.40 -8.44
CA ALA A 36 -4.74 8.67 -9.68
C ALA A 36 -4.35 7.20 -9.41
N LEU A 37 -3.43 6.97 -8.46
CA LEU A 37 -3.02 5.62 -8.05
C LEU A 37 -4.15 4.84 -7.37
N ALA A 38 -4.90 5.49 -6.47
CA ALA A 38 -6.04 4.86 -5.79
C ALA A 38 -7.13 4.44 -6.80
N ILE A 39 -7.44 5.29 -7.78
CA ILE A 39 -8.38 5.00 -8.86
C ILE A 39 -7.85 3.86 -9.72
N GLY A 40 -6.56 3.89 -10.09
CA GLY A 40 -5.94 2.80 -10.86
C GLY A 40 -6.04 1.45 -10.15
N TYR A 41 -5.78 1.42 -8.83
CA TYR A 41 -5.93 0.21 -8.02
C TYR A 41 -7.38 -0.28 -7.94
N TYR A 42 -8.33 0.64 -7.73
CA TYR A 42 -9.76 0.32 -7.72
C TYR A 42 -10.21 -0.27 -9.06
N LEU A 43 -9.84 0.38 -10.17
CA LEU A 43 -10.20 -0.06 -11.52
C LEU A 43 -9.54 -1.38 -11.88
N MET A 44 -8.29 -1.61 -11.49
CA MET A 44 -7.62 -2.92 -11.64
C MET A 44 -8.41 -4.02 -10.96
N LYS A 45 -8.89 -3.79 -9.72
CA LYS A 45 -9.69 -4.78 -9.00
C LYS A 45 -11.07 -5.00 -9.64
N LYS A 46 -11.68 -3.93 -10.18
CA LYS A 46 -12.99 -3.98 -10.84
C LYS A 46 -12.93 -4.70 -12.19
N ASN A 47 -11.96 -4.35 -13.03
CA ASN A 47 -11.84 -4.82 -14.41
C ASN A 47 -10.99 -6.09 -14.53
N ARG A 48 -10.28 -6.48 -13.47
CA ARG A 48 -9.31 -7.59 -13.45
C ARG A 48 -8.26 -7.46 -14.55
N ASP A 49 -7.79 -6.23 -14.78
CA ASP A 49 -6.73 -5.93 -15.74
C ASP A 49 -5.62 -5.10 -15.10
N PHE A 50 -4.38 -5.29 -15.56
CA PHE A 50 -3.24 -4.51 -15.08
C PHE A 50 -3.11 -3.16 -15.78
N SER A 51 -3.76 -2.99 -16.94
CA SER A 51 -3.75 -1.75 -17.74
C SER A 51 -4.19 -0.53 -16.93
N SER A 52 -5.11 -0.71 -15.97
CA SER A 52 -5.57 0.34 -15.06
C SER A 52 -4.46 0.89 -14.15
N ILE A 53 -3.51 0.04 -13.72
CA ILE A 53 -2.32 0.45 -12.95
C ILE A 53 -1.32 1.17 -13.86
N GLU A 54 -1.10 0.67 -15.08
CA GLU A 54 -0.19 1.31 -16.02
C GLU A 54 -0.69 2.71 -16.42
N ALA A 55 -2.00 2.85 -16.62
CA ALA A 55 -2.64 4.12 -16.91
C ALA A 55 -2.49 5.11 -15.74
N SER A 56 -2.66 4.67 -14.49
CA SER A 56 -2.51 5.55 -13.31
C SER A 56 -1.06 6.00 -13.11
N VAL A 57 -0.08 5.11 -13.29
CA VAL A 57 1.35 5.48 -13.26
C VAL A 57 1.67 6.46 -14.39
N LYS A 58 1.15 6.23 -15.60
CA LYS A 58 1.33 7.16 -16.72
C LYS A 58 0.72 8.53 -16.42
N ALA A 59 -0.47 8.58 -15.83
CA ALA A 59 -1.11 9.83 -15.40
C ALA A 59 -0.28 10.56 -14.34
N LEU A 60 0.26 9.84 -13.34
CA LEU A 60 1.17 10.38 -12.34
C LEU A 60 2.45 10.97 -12.99
N ASN A 61 3.05 10.25 -13.94
CA ASN A 61 4.25 10.73 -14.63
C ASN A 61 3.96 11.95 -15.50
N ILE A 62 2.80 12.01 -16.16
CA ILE A 62 2.35 13.19 -16.90
C ILE A 62 2.15 14.38 -15.94
N TYR A 63 1.50 14.15 -14.80
CA TYR A 63 1.28 15.17 -13.79
C TYR A 63 2.60 15.82 -13.32
N TRP A 64 3.60 15.02 -12.95
CA TRP A 64 4.90 15.56 -12.52
C TRP A 64 5.68 16.23 -13.65
N LYS A 65 5.56 15.74 -14.90
CA LYS A 65 6.13 16.43 -16.08
C LYS A 65 5.46 17.78 -16.31
N LEU A 66 4.15 17.89 -16.12
CA LEU A 66 3.44 19.17 -16.23
C LEU A 66 3.89 20.15 -15.14
N ILE A 67 4.07 19.70 -13.89
CA ILE A 67 4.65 20.53 -12.83
C ILE A 67 6.04 21.03 -13.25
N ALA A 68 6.91 20.14 -13.74
CA ALA A 68 8.26 20.53 -14.16
C ALA A 68 8.22 21.58 -15.29
N VAL A 69 7.36 21.41 -16.29
CA VAL A 69 7.18 22.38 -17.38
C VAL A 69 6.67 23.73 -16.86
N LEU A 70 5.68 23.72 -15.96
CA LEU A 70 5.16 24.95 -15.35
C LEU A 70 6.23 25.67 -14.51
N THR A 71 7.06 24.92 -13.78
CA THR A 71 8.21 25.49 -13.03
C THR A 71 9.22 26.14 -13.97
N LEU A 72 9.53 25.53 -15.11
CA LEU A 72 10.44 26.12 -16.11
C LEU A 72 9.86 27.38 -16.76
N ILE A 73 8.57 27.36 -17.11
CA ILE A 73 7.88 28.53 -17.66
C ILE A 73 7.91 29.67 -16.64
N TRP A 74 7.59 29.39 -15.38
CA TRP A 74 7.62 30.39 -14.32
C TRP A 74 9.03 30.97 -14.13
N ALA A 75 10.06 30.13 -14.08
CA ALA A 75 11.45 30.57 -13.98
C ALA A 75 11.86 31.48 -15.16
N ALA A 76 11.45 31.12 -16.39
CA ALA A 76 11.73 31.91 -17.59
C ALA A 76 11.02 33.28 -17.56
N VAL A 77 9.75 33.32 -17.13
CA VAL A 77 9.00 34.57 -16.99
C VAL A 77 9.64 35.48 -15.95
N VAL A 78 9.99 34.94 -14.78
CA VAL A 78 10.66 35.71 -13.73
C VAL A 78 12.01 36.24 -14.24
N ALA A 79 12.83 35.42 -14.87
CA ALA A 79 14.09 35.85 -15.45
C ALA A 79 13.92 36.99 -16.47
N LEU A 80 12.89 36.91 -17.33
CA LEU A 80 12.60 37.96 -18.31
C LEU A 80 12.16 39.26 -17.65
N ILE A 81 11.31 39.21 -16.62
CA ILE A 81 10.92 40.38 -15.83
C ILE A 81 12.17 41.05 -15.24
N PHE A 82 13.08 40.26 -14.63
CA PHE A 82 14.33 40.78 -14.10
C PHE A 82 15.17 41.50 -15.16
N VAL A 83 15.33 40.91 -16.35
CA VAL A 83 16.09 41.53 -17.45
C VAL A 83 15.47 42.86 -17.90
N VAL A 84 14.14 42.91 -18.07
CA VAL A 84 13.43 44.13 -18.50
C VAL A 84 13.57 45.23 -17.45
N GLU A 85 13.46 44.87 -16.18
CA GLU A 85 13.44 45.82 -15.08
C GLU A 85 14.83 46.41 -14.81
N ILE A 86 15.88 45.59 -14.81
CA ILE A 86 17.29 46.05 -14.73
C ILE A 86 17.61 47.05 -15.85
N ARG A 87 17.08 46.81 -17.05
CA ARG A 87 17.29 47.69 -18.20
C ARG A 87 16.53 49.01 -18.11
N SER A 88 15.31 48.97 -17.58
CA SER A 88 14.37 50.11 -17.60
C SER A 88 14.57 51.05 -16.43
N ASN A 89 15.02 50.52 -15.29
CA ASN A 89 15.31 51.31 -14.11
C ASN A 89 16.58 50.73 -13.44
N PRO A 90 17.77 51.28 -13.77
CA PRO A 90 19.04 50.79 -13.22
C PRO A 90 19.17 50.98 -11.69
N GLY A 91 18.20 51.62 -11.04
CA GLY A 91 18.06 51.69 -9.59
C GLY A 91 16.91 50.86 -8.99
N PHE A 92 16.14 50.12 -9.80
CA PHE A 92 14.98 49.34 -9.34
C PHE A 92 15.35 48.23 -8.35
N TRP A 93 16.58 47.74 -8.44
CA TRP A 93 17.21 46.89 -7.44
C TRP A 93 18.63 47.42 -7.21
N GLY A 94 18.89 48.15 -6.12
CA GLY A 94 20.25 48.58 -5.75
C GLY A 94 21.27 47.43 -5.59
N ASN A 95 20.78 46.20 -5.56
CA ASN A 95 21.39 44.92 -5.95
C ASN A 95 20.35 43.90 -5.48
N PRO A 96 19.74 43.04 -6.32
CA PRO A 96 19.26 41.79 -5.74
C PRO A 96 20.53 41.14 -5.21
N ASN A 97 20.67 41.06 -3.88
CA ASN A 97 21.86 40.44 -3.30
C ASN A 97 21.95 39.06 -3.95
N GLU A 98 23.14 38.56 -4.32
CA GLU A 98 23.32 37.25 -4.97
C GLU A 98 22.50 36.12 -4.29
N VAL A 99 22.22 36.31 -3.01
CA VAL A 99 21.28 35.56 -2.16
C VAL A 99 19.86 35.43 -2.73
N ASP A 100 19.20 36.49 -3.21
CA ASP A 100 17.80 36.43 -3.69
C ASP A 100 17.68 35.60 -4.97
N PHE A 101 18.63 35.78 -5.89
CA PHE A 101 18.74 34.97 -7.09
C PHE A 101 19.11 33.53 -6.76
N GLY A 102 20.03 33.35 -5.80
CA GLY A 102 20.41 32.03 -5.28
C GLY A 102 19.23 31.28 -4.67
N ILE A 103 18.36 31.97 -3.91
CA ILE A 103 17.14 31.42 -3.34
C ILE A 103 16.20 30.98 -4.48
N LEU A 104 15.89 31.85 -5.43
CA LEU A 104 15.03 31.54 -6.57
C LEU A 104 15.54 30.33 -7.37
N ALA A 105 16.85 30.30 -7.65
CA ALA A 105 17.51 29.19 -8.32
C ALA A 105 17.42 27.89 -7.50
N ALA A 106 17.64 27.96 -6.18
CA ALA A 106 17.51 26.79 -5.30
C ALA A 106 16.07 26.25 -5.28
N TRP A 107 15.06 27.12 -5.22
CA TRP A 107 13.65 26.72 -5.27
C TRP A 107 13.29 26.05 -6.59
N THR A 108 13.70 26.62 -7.72
CA THR A 108 13.42 26.05 -9.04
C THR A 108 14.10 24.70 -9.24
N VAL A 109 15.38 24.58 -8.87
CA VAL A 109 16.11 23.30 -8.90
C VAL A 109 15.48 22.28 -7.96
N GLY A 110 15.10 22.69 -6.74
CA GLY A 110 14.45 21.83 -5.76
C GLY A 110 13.12 21.26 -6.24
N LEU A 111 12.27 22.08 -6.88
CA LEU A 111 11.01 21.64 -7.46
C LEU A 111 11.22 20.67 -8.64
N LEU A 112 12.19 20.95 -9.51
CA LEU A 112 12.53 20.06 -10.62
C LEU A 112 13.10 18.72 -10.14
N ALA A 113 13.99 18.74 -9.15
CA ALA A 113 14.54 17.54 -8.53
C ALA A 113 13.43 16.72 -7.86
N THR A 114 12.46 17.39 -7.21
CA THR A 114 11.29 16.74 -6.62
C THR A 114 10.44 16.05 -7.69
N ALA A 115 10.13 16.74 -8.79
CA ALA A 115 9.36 16.16 -9.89
C ALA A 115 10.07 14.97 -10.55
N ALA A 116 11.37 15.10 -10.83
CA ALA A 116 12.19 14.03 -11.38
C ALA A 116 12.27 12.84 -10.41
N GLY A 117 12.43 13.11 -9.11
CA GLY A 117 12.42 12.11 -8.05
C GLY A 117 11.13 11.31 -8.07
N HIS A 118 9.95 11.96 -8.09
CA HIS A 118 8.69 11.24 -8.10
C HIS A 118 8.49 10.35 -9.35
N ILE A 119 8.92 10.82 -10.53
CA ILE A 119 8.89 10.01 -11.76
C ILE A 119 9.80 8.78 -11.60
N PHE A 120 11.03 8.99 -11.14
CA PHE A 120 11.98 7.91 -10.90
C PHE A 120 11.43 6.88 -9.91
N MET A 121 10.88 7.34 -8.78
CA MET A 121 10.32 6.49 -7.73
C MET A 121 9.10 5.72 -8.24
N ALA A 122 8.22 6.36 -9.00
CA ALA A 122 7.05 5.70 -9.60
C ALA A 122 7.45 4.58 -10.57
N GLU A 123 8.50 4.76 -11.36
CA GLU A 123 8.99 3.73 -12.28
C GLU A 123 9.69 2.59 -11.54
N HIS A 124 10.59 2.89 -10.61
CA HIS A 124 11.50 1.90 -10.03
C HIS A 124 10.95 1.19 -8.80
N LEU A 125 10.17 1.88 -7.97
CA LEU A 125 9.68 1.35 -6.69
C LEU A 125 8.21 0.96 -6.70
N TYR A 126 7.44 1.43 -7.69
CA TYR A 126 6.02 1.07 -7.82
C TYR A 126 5.74 0.26 -9.09
N SER A 127 5.97 0.85 -10.27
CA SER A 127 5.60 0.24 -11.55
C SER A 127 6.38 -1.02 -11.86
N LYS A 128 7.72 -0.99 -11.77
CA LYS A 128 8.57 -2.15 -12.10
C LYS A 128 8.28 -3.37 -11.20
N PRO A 129 8.20 -3.25 -9.86
CA PRO A 129 7.76 -4.34 -8.99
C PRO A 129 6.40 -4.91 -9.40
N LEU A 130 5.39 -4.05 -9.60
CA LEU A 130 4.04 -4.49 -9.91
C LEU A 130 3.93 -5.12 -11.30
N ARG A 131 4.61 -4.58 -12.31
CA ARG A 131 4.59 -5.09 -13.69
C ARG A 131 5.23 -6.48 -13.78
N ASN A 132 6.31 -6.68 -13.03
CA ASN A 132 7.00 -7.96 -12.97
C ASN A 132 6.12 -9.08 -12.38
N HIS A 133 5.14 -8.73 -11.53
CA HIS A 133 4.21 -9.65 -10.86
C HIS A 133 2.74 -9.38 -11.26
N SER A 134 2.50 -8.88 -12.47
CA SER A 134 1.21 -8.33 -12.89
C SER A 134 0.04 -9.32 -12.83
N GLU A 135 0.25 -10.56 -13.26
CA GLU A 135 -0.80 -11.60 -13.25
C GLU A 135 -1.21 -11.95 -11.81
N TRP A 136 -0.23 -12.06 -10.91
CA TRP A 136 -0.48 -12.29 -9.48
C TRP A 136 -1.24 -11.13 -8.82
N VAL A 137 -0.79 -9.90 -9.08
CA VAL A 137 -1.36 -8.68 -8.49
C VAL A 137 -2.83 -8.51 -8.89
N VAL A 138 -3.18 -8.82 -10.14
CA VAL A 138 -4.56 -8.73 -10.62
C VAL A 138 -5.46 -9.76 -9.91
N ALA A 139 -4.99 -11.00 -9.72
CA ALA A 139 -5.79 -12.05 -9.08
C ALA A 139 -5.91 -11.89 -7.56
N ASN A 140 -4.79 -11.60 -6.89
CA ASN A 140 -4.69 -11.68 -5.43
C ASN A 140 -4.66 -10.29 -4.75
N GLY A 141 -4.17 -9.26 -5.46
CA GLY A 141 -3.94 -7.92 -4.94
C GLY A 141 -2.47 -7.64 -4.63
N ILE A 142 -2.13 -6.37 -4.37
CA ILE A 142 -0.74 -5.90 -4.21
C ILE A 142 -0.07 -6.42 -2.92
N PHE A 143 -0.83 -6.58 -1.83
CA PHE A 143 -0.33 -6.95 -0.50
C PHE A 143 -0.71 -8.38 -0.10
N SER A 144 -0.98 -9.25 -1.08
CA SER A 144 -1.41 -10.61 -0.82
C SER A 144 -0.23 -11.57 -0.95
N ASN A 145 0.04 -12.29 0.15
CA ASN A 145 1.14 -13.25 0.26
C ASN A 145 0.66 -14.71 0.20
N GLN A 146 -0.65 -14.91 0.04
CA GLN A 146 -1.28 -16.24 -0.01
C GLN A 146 -2.15 -16.32 -1.26
N LEU A 147 -2.16 -17.46 -1.93
CA LEU A 147 -3.13 -17.70 -3.00
C LEU A 147 -4.52 -17.47 -2.43
N LYS A 148 -5.33 -16.63 -3.07
CA LYS A 148 -6.78 -16.74 -2.90
C LYS A 148 -7.17 -18.08 -3.49
N THR A 149 -7.40 -19.07 -2.63
CA THR A 149 -8.05 -20.32 -3.00
C THR A 149 -9.35 -19.93 -3.71
N THR A 150 -9.37 -20.08 -5.04
CA THR A 150 -10.56 -19.80 -5.83
C THR A 150 -11.63 -20.79 -5.37
N PRO A 151 -12.81 -20.36 -4.91
CA PRO A 151 -13.88 -21.28 -4.58
C PRO A 151 -14.51 -21.75 -5.90
N GLN A 152 -13.97 -22.80 -6.50
CA GLN A 152 -14.76 -23.64 -7.41
C GLN A 152 -14.23 -25.08 -7.44
N ALA A 153 -15.18 -25.98 -7.18
CA ALA A 153 -15.14 -27.45 -7.24
C ALA A 153 -14.43 -28.20 -6.09
N SER A 154 -15.14 -28.35 -4.96
CA SER A 154 -15.07 -29.58 -4.14
C SER A 154 -15.51 -30.79 -4.98
N PRO A 155 -15.16 -32.07 -4.66
CA PRO A 155 -14.78 -32.56 -3.33
C PRO A 155 -13.69 -33.66 -3.29
N LYS A 156 -12.69 -33.53 -2.42
CA LYS A 156 -12.18 -34.61 -1.53
C LYS A 156 -10.90 -34.18 -0.81
N ASN A 157 -10.96 -34.27 0.50
CA ASN A 157 -9.84 -34.57 1.41
C ASN A 157 -8.54 -33.79 1.21
N SER A 158 -8.48 -32.59 1.78
CA SER A 158 -7.26 -32.14 2.44
C SER A 158 -7.67 -31.17 3.54
N ILE A 159 -7.75 -31.71 4.76
CA ILE A 159 -7.88 -30.91 5.98
C ILE A 159 -6.66 -30.00 6.07
N ASP A 160 -6.92 -28.71 6.13
CA ASP A 160 -5.95 -27.64 6.26
C ASP A 160 -5.41 -27.64 7.71
N ILE A 161 -4.19 -28.15 7.90
CA ILE A 161 -3.54 -28.38 9.22
C ILE A 161 -2.93 -27.09 9.81
N LEU A 162 -3.15 -25.91 9.20
CA LEU A 162 -2.48 -24.66 9.59
C LEU A 162 -3.42 -23.55 10.10
N GLN A 163 -4.50 -23.92 10.80
CA GLN A 163 -5.34 -22.95 11.53
C GLN A 163 -5.88 -23.44 12.89
N SER A 164 -5.18 -24.36 13.57
CA SER A 164 -5.66 -24.95 14.84
C SER A 164 -5.22 -24.22 16.12
N GLN A 165 -4.43 -23.15 16.07
CA GLN A 165 -3.87 -22.56 17.31
C GLN A 165 -4.74 -21.54 18.07
N LYS A 166 -6.01 -21.30 17.70
CA LYS A 166 -6.87 -20.37 18.48
C LYS A 166 -8.36 -20.74 18.62
N LEU A 167 -8.68 -22.03 18.65
CA LEU A 167 -9.96 -22.49 19.23
C LEU A 167 -9.64 -23.60 20.23
N LYS A 168 -9.60 -23.26 21.53
CA LYS A 168 -9.58 -24.27 22.59
C LYS A 168 -10.95 -24.96 22.59
N GLN A 169 -11.08 -25.97 21.75
CA GLN A 169 -12.11 -26.99 21.91
C GLN A 169 -11.64 -27.82 23.12
N TYR A 170 -12.21 -27.54 24.29
CA TYR A 170 -11.87 -28.30 25.50
C TYR A 170 -12.09 -29.79 25.21
N SER A 171 -11.06 -30.59 25.44
CA SER A 171 -11.12 -32.02 25.19
C SER A 171 -12.19 -32.63 26.08
N VAL A 172 -13.05 -33.48 25.51
CA VAL A 172 -14.08 -34.24 26.25
C VAL A 172 -13.44 -34.98 27.45
N ALA A 173 -12.20 -35.42 27.31
CA ALA A 173 -11.44 -36.04 28.39
C ALA A 173 -11.16 -35.07 29.55
N ASP A 174 -10.80 -33.82 29.26
CA ASP A 174 -10.50 -32.82 30.29
C ASP A 174 -11.77 -32.39 31.04
N GLU A 175 -12.90 -32.29 30.34
CA GLU A 175 -14.19 -32.02 30.98
C GLU A 175 -14.64 -33.20 31.85
N LEU A 176 -14.51 -34.45 31.37
CA LEU A 176 -14.81 -35.64 32.17
C LEU A 176 -13.96 -35.73 33.44
N VAL A 177 -12.67 -35.36 33.37
CA VAL A 177 -11.79 -35.30 34.55
C VAL A 177 -12.26 -34.23 35.54
N LYS A 178 -12.76 -33.09 35.07
CA LYS A 178 -13.33 -32.05 35.94
C LYS A 178 -14.61 -32.51 36.62
N TRP A 179 -15.53 -33.14 35.88
CA TRP A 179 -16.75 -33.71 36.44
C TRP A 179 -16.46 -34.83 37.45
N ALA A 180 -15.43 -35.64 37.21
CA ALA A 180 -15.03 -36.70 38.13
C ALA A 180 -14.52 -36.13 39.46
N LYS A 181 -13.74 -35.04 39.42
CA LYS A 181 -13.29 -34.33 40.63
C LYS A 181 -14.46 -33.72 41.42
N LEU A 182 -15.41 -33.08 40.74
CA LEU A 182 -16.59 -32.51 41.41
C LEU A 182 -17.45 -33.56 42.11
N LYS A 183 -17.50 -34.78 41.56
CA LYS A 183 -18.16 -35.92 42.19
C LYS A 183 -17.38 -36.42 43.41
N GLU A 184 -16.06 -36.57 43.29
CA GLU A 184 -15.19 -37.04 44.38
C GLU A 184 -15.18 -36.05 45.55
N ASP A 185 -15.22 -34.75 45.28
CA ASP A 185 -15.34 -33.68 46.26
C ASP A 185 -16.75 -33.55 46.87
N GLY A 186 -17.71 -34.39 46.44
CA GLY A 186 -19.07 -34.44 46.97
C GLY A 186 -19.99 -33.28 46.54
N HIS A 187 -19.60 -32.51 45.53
CA HIS A 187 -20.35 -31.35 45.04
C HIS A 187 -21.48 -31.72 44.06
N ILE A 188 -21.44 -32.91 43.48
CA ILE A 188 -22.48 -33.43 42.59
C ILE A 188 -22.79 -34.89 42.93
N SER A 189 -24.03 -35.31 42.66
CA SER A 189 -24.48 -36.67 42.86
C SER A 189 -23.97 -37.63 41.78
N ASN A 190 -24.05 -38.95 42.04
CA ASN A 190 -23.70 -39.98 41.05
C ASN A 190 -24.54 -39.85 39.77
N ASP A 191 -25.83 -39.53 39.92
CA ASP A 191 -26.77 -39.45 38.81
C ASP A 191 -26.49 -38.24 37.91
N GLU A 192 -26.13 -37.09 38.49
CA GLU A 192 -25.73 -35.88 37.75
C GLU A 192 -24.42 -36.07 36.99
N PHE A 193 -23.48 -36.82 37.57
CA PHE A 193 -22.23 -37.17 36.88
C PHE A 193 -22.49 -38.09 35.68
N ASP A 194 -23.36 -39.09 35.82
CA ASP A 194 -23.67 -40.02 34.73
C ASP A 194 -24.48 -39.36 33.61
N GLU A 195 -25.34 -38.38 33.94
CA GLU A 195 -26.01 -37.54 32.94
C GLU A 195 -25.01 -36.65 32.18
N ALA A 196 -24.08 -35.99 32.88
CA ALA A 196 -23.04 -35.18 32.22
C ALA A 196 -22.12 -36.04 31.34
N ARG A 197 -21.73 -37.22 31.82
CA ARG A 197 -20.89 -38.17 31.08
C ARG A 197 -21.57 -38.68 29.82
N SER A 198 -22.86 -39.01 29.88
CA SER A 198 -23.62 -39.46 28.71
C SER A 198 -23.78 -38.35 27.66
N LYS A 199 -24.03 -37.11 28.08
CA LYS A 199 -24.09 -35.94 27.19
C LYS A 199 -22.75 -35.63 26.52
N LEU A 200 -21.64 -35.82 27.24
CA LEU A 200 -20.29 -35.59 26.73
C LEU A 200 -19.82 -36.70 25.77
N LEU A 201 -20.20 -37.95 26.01
CA LEU A 201 -19.86 -39.08 25.15
C LEU A 201 -20.80 -39.24 23.94
N GLY A 202 -22.05 -38.77 24.04
CA GLY A 202 -23.05 -38.83 22.96
C GLY A 202 -22.99 -37.68 21.96
N ARG A 203 -22.06 -36.72 22.13
CA ARG A 203 -21.89 -35.55 21.27
C ARG A 203 -20.74 -35.80 20.28
N SER A 204 -20.91 -36.79 19.40
CA SER A 204 -20.06 -37.03 18.21
C SER A 204 -20.80 -36.68 16.93
#